data_AF-A0A0Q3KF88-F1
#
_entry.id   AF-A0A0Q3KF88-F1
#
_cell.length_a   1.000
_cell.length_b   1.000
_cell.length_c   1.000
_cell.angle_alpha   90.00
_cell.angle_beta   90.00
_cell.angle_gamma   90.00
#
_symmetry.space_group_name_H-M   'P 1'
#
loop_
_entity.id
_entity.type
_entity.pdbx_description
1 polymer ?
#
loop_
_entity_poly.entity_id
_entity_poly.type
_entity_poly.pdbx_seq_one_letter_code
_entity_poly.pdbx_strand_id
1 'polypeptide(L)'
;MAPPSSLPSAKTVAERCFDKYRLEVDPMCDVGLRGNLEALAEHFVATNTLQSVFIEHLVPWPAFARPYNPGHAAIADFLLTRAAVAGISSNYDILIERRAWDYGAAFRGSLDGDEANVDATRQAPLLKFHGCAQRDPASTVWAPSQLEDPLISARIERSKTWMAANLRRKDLLVVGFWSDWEYLNAVIGGALADVQPLSVTVVDLSPTEALEAKAPQLWRIAHVENVQFEHVRESGADVLDELRRAFSMNYLRQVLAAGQAIFEETTGHPCNPNWLDITAYDSETLYGLRRDAEGVPALQPATLIRPGNVEALGYFHLLLRQAGATQRPDGYDLNGRSIRVINGASAILGSLRTKFIEPPVAITSDIVVAVGATDLGLPSNVVRCGRSGDLIRPDAAGDWFDLNGARAELNI
;
A
#
# COMPACT_ATOMS: atom_id res chain seq x y z
N MET A 1 -17.10 2.39 3.36
CA MET A 1 -15.84 1.64 3.51
C MET A 1 -16.10 0.17 3.27
N ALA A 2 -15.34 -0.44 2.36
CA ALA A 2 -15.51 -1.86 2.03
C ALA A 2 -15.02 -2.78 3.17
N PRO A 3 -15.61 -3.98 3.31
CA PRO A 3 -15.09 -5.03 4.20
C PRO A 3 -13.63 -5.40 3.89
N PRO A 4 -12.88 -5.97 4.86
CA PRO A 4 -13.26 -6.20 6.26
C PRO A 4 -13.09 -4.96 7.16
N SER A 5 -12.61 -3.83 6.63
CA SER A 5 -12.34 -2.64 7.45
C SER A 5 -13.61 -2.05 8.05
N SER A 6 -14.63 -1.81 7.22
CA SER A 6 -15.97 -1.37 7.65
C SER A 6 -15.97 -0.33 8.79
N LEU A 7 -15.14 0.72 8.65
CA LEU A 7 -15.03 1.80 9.64
C LEU A 7 -16.36 2.56 9.78
N PRO A 8 -16.67 3.07 10.99
CA PRO A 8 -17.90 3.84 11.21
C PRO A 8 -17.88 5.15 10.41
N SER A 9 -19.03 5.58 9.91
CA SER A 9 -19.19 6.90 9.29
C SER A 9 -19.13 8.02 10.33
N ALA A 10 -18.89 9.26 9.90
CA ALA A 10 -18.91 10.43 10.78
C ALA A 10 -20.22 10.54 11.58
N LYS A 11 -21.36 10.27 10.93
CA LYS A 11 -22.67 10.21 11.59
C LYS A 11 -22.73 9.16 12.70
N THR A 12 -22.28 7.94 12.43
CA THR A 12 -22.28 6.87 13.45
C THR A 12 -21.35 7.19 14.61
N VAL A 13 -20.22 7.86 14.36
CA VAL A 13 -19.34 8.35 15.43
C VAL A 13 -20.04 9.42 16.25
N ALA A 14 -20.74 10.37 15.62
CA ALA A 14 -21.51 11.41 16.31
C ALA A 14 -22.55 10.81 17.25
N GLU A 15 -23.34 9.87 16.75
CA GLU A 15 -24.40 9.21 17.51
C GLU A 15 -23.83 8.49 18.74
N ARG A 16 -22.71 7.78 18.58
CA ARG A 16 -22.06 7.07 19.70
C ARG A 16 -21.47 8.01 20.74
N CYS A 17 -20.77 9.06 20.31
CA CYS A 17 -20.19 10.05 21.22
C CYS A 17 -21.31 10.76 22.01
N PHE A 18 -22.37 11.18 21.31
CA PHE A 18 -23.52 11.85 21.90
C PHE A 18 -24.27 10.96 22.89
N ASP A 19 -24.61 9.74 22.50
CA ASP A 19 -25.37 8.81 23.35
C ASP A 19 -24.57 8.48 24.63
N LYS A 20 -23.25 8.31 24.51
CA LYS A 20 -22.36 8.12 25.67
C LYS A 20 -22.31 9.37 26.56
N TYR A 21 -22.14 10.55 25.97
CA TYR A 21 -22.07 11.81 26.72
C TYR A 21 -23.36 12.09 27.50
N ARG A 22 -24.53 11.85 26.88
CA ARG A 22 -25.82 12.01 27.56
C ARG A 22 -26.04 11.04 28.69
N LEU A 23 -25.58 9.80 28.52
CA LEU A 23 -25.73 8.78 29.54
C LEU A 23 -24.83 9.04 30.75
N GLU A 24 -23.60 9.50 30.53
CA GLU A 24 -22.56 9.54 31.55
C GLU A 24 -22.33 10.93 32.15
N VAL A 25 -22.61 12.01 31.42
CA VAL A 25 -22.18 13.36 31.78
C VAL A 25 -23.32 14.37 31.81
N ASP A 26 -24.03 14.57 30.68
CA ASP A 26 -25.09 15.58 30.58
C ASP A 26 -26.37 15.02 29.91
N PRO A 27 -27.34 14.53 30.71
CA PRO A 27 -28.61 14.02 30.21
C PRO A 27 -29.44 15.04 29.42
N MET A 28 -29.17 16.34 29.59
CA MET A 28 -29.92 17.44 28.97
C MET A 28 -29.22 18.02 27.73
N CYS A 29 -28.12 17.43 27.28
CA CYS A 29 -27.42 17.84 26.06
C CYS A 29 -28.39 17.87 24.86
N ASP A 30 -28.27 18.91 24.02
CA ASP A 30 -29.17 19.18 22.90
C ASP A 30 -29.21 18.03 21.89
N VAL A 31 -30.40 17.46 21.71
CA VAL A 31 -30.67 16.34 20.80
C VAL A 31 -30.35 16.68 19.34
N GLY A 32 -30.34 17.96 18.97
CA GLY A 32 -29.91 18.43 17.66
C GLY A 32 -28.48 18.04 17.29
N LEU A 33 -27.60 17.82 18.28
CA LEU A 33 -26.18 17.50 18.05
C LEU A 33 -25.93 16.03 17.68
N ARG A 34 -26.87 15.12 17.96
CA ARG A 34 -26.66 13.67 17.88
C ARG A 34 -26.17 13.15 16.53
N GLY A 35 -26.61 13.78 15.43
CA GLY A 35 -26.29 13.34 14.07
C GLY A 35 -25.18 14.13 13.38
N ASN A 36 -24.64 15.16 14.03
CA ASN A 36 -23.68 16.09 13.43
C ASN A 36 -22.40 16.11 14.26
N LEU A 37 -21.38 15.37 13.80
CA LEU A 37 -20.11 15.22 14.52
C LEU A 37 -19.37 16.54 14.68
N GLU A 38 -19.44 17.41 13.67
CA GLU A 38 -18.79 18.72 13.67
C GLU A 38 -19.43 19.64 14.70
N ALA A 39 -20.77 19.77 14.68
CA ALA A 39 -21.49 20.57 15.66
C ALA A 39 -21.33 20.02 17.09
N LEU A 40 -21.27 18.70 17.25
CA LEU A 40 -20.99 18.07 18.53
C LEU A 40 -19.57 18.40 19.02
N ALA A 41 -18.56 18.34 18.16
CA ALA A 41 -17.20 18.72 18.52
C ALA A 41 -17.09 20.21 18.89
N GLU A 42 -17.77 21.09 18.16
CA GLU A 42 -17.83 22.53 18.46
C GLU A 42 -18.43 22.82 19.85
N HIS A 43 -19.44 22.05 20.28
CA HIS A 43 -19.95 22.15 21.65
C HIS A 43 -18.86 21.92 22.71
N PHE A 44 -17.96 20.95 22.48
CA PHE A 44 -16.86 20.69 23.39
C PHE A 44 -15.71 21.70 23.27
N VAL A 45 -15.52 22.33 22.10
CA VAL A 45 -14.61 23.48 21.96
C VAL A 45 -15.12 24.65 22.81
N ALA A 46 -16.41 25.02 22.66
CA ALA A 46 -17.01 26.15 23.35
C ALA A 46 -17.00 26.00 24.89
N THR A 47 -17.01 24.77 25.39
CA THR A 47 -16.94 24.46 26.83
C THR A 47 -15.52 24.19 27.32
N ASN A 48 -14.50 24.32 26.46
CA ASN A 48 -13.09 24.02 26.75
C ASN A 48 -12.87 22.58 27.28
N THR A 49 -13.62 21.63 26.73
CA THR A 49 -13.56 20.20 27.10
C THR A 49 -13.34 19.27 25.89
N LEU A 50 -13.01 19.83 24.72
CA LEU A 50 -12.76 19.06 23.50
C LEU A 50 -11.73 17.95 23.73
N GLN A 51 -10.56 18.29 24.28
CA GLN A 51 -9.53 17.27 24.48
C GLN A 51 -9.93 16.26 25.56
N SER A 52 -10.20 16.75 26.78
CA SER A 52 -10.36 15.92 27.97
C SER A 52 -11.63 15.07 27.97
N VAL A 53 -12.73 15.58 27.40
CA VAL A 53 -14.02 14.86 27.37
C VAL A 53 -14.24 14.26 26.00
N PHE A 54 -14.22 15.05 24.93
CA PHE A 54 -14.60 14.52 23.61
C PHE A 54 -13.55 13.56 23.05
N ILE A 55 -12.31 14.01 22.86
CA ILE A 55 -11.25 13.23 22.22
C ILE A 55 -10.82 12.06 23.11
N GLU A 56 -10.53 12.31 24.39
CA GLU A 56 -9.95 11.28 25.27
C GLU A 56 -11.00 10.28 25.78
N HIS A 57 -12.24 10.71 26.03
CA HIS A 57 -13.26 9.86 26.68
C HIS A 57 -14.40 9.42 25.75
N LEU A 58 -14.89 10.27 24.85
CA LEU A 58 -16.06 9.95 24.02
C LEU A 58 -15.71 9.29 22.69
N VAL A 59 -14.63 9.74 22.01
CA VAL A 59 -14.26 9.20 20.70
C VAL A 59 -13.98 7.69 20.83
N PRO A 60 -14.65 6.85 20.01
CA PRO A 60 -14.51 5.41 20.10
C PRO A 60 -13.23 4.95 19.36
N TRP A 61 -12.05 5.32 19.85
CA TRP A 61 -10.76 4.98 19.23
C TRP A 61 -10.61 3.51 18.81
N PRO A 62 -11.04 2.51 19.63
CA PRO A 62 -10.97 1.10 19.24
C PRO A 62 -11.77 0.76 17.98
N ALA A 63 -12.79 1.54 17.64
CA ALA A 63 -13.59 1.32 16.42
C ALA A 63 -12.82 1.62 15.13
N PHE A 64 -11.71 2.37 15.21
CA PHE A 64 -10.81 2.67 14.07
C PHE A 64 -9.69 1.63 13.91
N ALA A 65 -9.49 0.73 14.88
CA ALA A 65 -8.48 -0.33 14.85
C ALA A 65 -8.99 -1.61 14.17
N ARG A 66 -9.62 -1.49 12.99
CA ARG A 66 -10.17 -2.63 12.24
C ARG A 66 -9.11 -3.32 11.36
N PRO A 67 -9.41 -4.49 10.77
CA PRO A 67 -8.56 -5.06 9.73
C PRO A 67 -8.50 -4.15 8.50
N TYR A 68 -7.36 -4.08 7.81
CA TYR A 68 -7.28 -3.42 6.50
C TYR A 68 -8.01 -4.23 5.42
N ASN A 69 -8.21 -3.63 4.26
CA ASN A 69 -8.87 -4.22 3.09
C ASN A 69 -7.92 -4.12 1.87
N PRO A 70 -8.26 -4.73 0.72
CA PRO A 70 -7.41 -4.70 -0.46
C PRO A 70 -7.01 -3.29 -0.93
N GLY A 71 -7.89 -2.29 -0.77
CA GLY A 71 -7.58 -0.90 -1.12
C GLY A 71 -6.45 -0.31 -0.26
N HIS A 72 -6.45 -0.57 1.05
CA HIS A 72 -5.35 -0.16 1.93
C HIS A 72 -4.03 -0.85 1.53
N ALA A 73 -4.11 -2.13 1.14
CA ALA A 73 -2.96 -2.90 0.69
C ALA A 73 -2.37 -2.37 -0.62
N ALA A 74 -3.22 -1.95 -1.56
CA ALA A 74 -2.81 -1.28 -2.79
C ALA A 74 -2.15 0.08 -2.54
N ILE A 75 -2.74 0.93 -1.70
CA ILE A 75 -2.14 2.24 -1.38
C ILE A 75 -0.77 2.05 -0.71
N ALA A 76 -0.66 1.14 0.27
CA ALA A 76 0.60 0.85 0.93
C ALA A 76 1.68 0.44 -0.10
N ASP A 77 1.36 -0.48 -0.99
CA ASP A 77 2.25 -0.97 -2.05
C ASP A 77 2.65 0.13 -3.05
N PHE A 78 1.69 0.94 -3.51
CA PHE A 78 1.99 2.06 -4.41
C PHE A 78 2.89 3.12 -3.78
N LEU A 79 2.77 3.35 -2.47
CA LEU A 79 3.61 4.32 -1.77
C LEU A 79 5.02 3.77 -1.49
N LEU A 80 5.13 2.48 -1.16
CA LEU A 80 6.41 1.79 -0.95
C LEU A 80 7.22 1.70 -2.24
N THR A 81 6.54 1.38 -3.35
CA THR A 81 7.17 1.28 -4.69
C THR A 81 7.33 2.63 -5.38
N ARG A 82 6.73 3.69 -4.83
CA ARG A 82 6.62 5.02 -5.45
C ARG A 82 5.89 5.01 -6.81
N ALA A 83 5.05 4.01 -7.05
CA ALA A 83 4.10 4.02 -8.16
C ALA A 83 3.10 5.18 -8.02
N ALA A 84 2.73 5.51 -6.77
CA ALA A 84 2.11 6.79 -6.44
C ALA A 84 3.18 7.77 -5.95
N VAL A 85 3.13 9.02 -6.42
CA VAL A 85 4.07 10.08 -6.00
C VAL A 85 3.89 10.43 -4.53
N ALA A 86 2.65 10.42 -4.06
CA ALA A 86 2.27 10.61 -2.66
C ALA A 86 0.82 10.20 -2.43
N GLY A 87 0.45 10.03 -1.15
CA GLY A 87 -0.92 9.84 -0.70
C GLY A 87 -1.35 10.99 0.21
N ILE A 88 -2.62 11.40 0.11
CA ILE A 88 -3.23 12.40 0.99
C ILE A 88 -4.46 11.76 1.62
N SER A 89 -4.56 11.82 2.94
CA SER A 89 -5.63 11.15 3.67
C SER A 89 -6.23 12.06 4.74
N SER A 90 -7.56 12.12 4.75
CA SER A 90 -8.35 12.68 5.85
C SER A 90 -8.72 11.62 6.89
N ASN A 91 -8.29 10.37 6.74
CA ASN A 91 -8.60 9.32 7.69
C ASN A 91 -7.65 9.36 8.90
N TYR A 92 -8.20 9.17 10.09
CA TYR A 92 -7.44 9.10 11.34
C TYR A 92 -6.80 7.73 11.57
N ASP A 93 -7.44 6.67 11.07
CA ASP A 93 -6.98 5.29 11.24
C ASP A 93 -5.61 5.06 10.60
N ILE A 94 -4.95 3.98 11.00
CA ILE A 94 -3.61 3.62 10.53
C ILE A 94 -3.62 2.40 9.62
N LEU A 95 -4.71 2.15 8.87
CA LEU A 95 -4.89 0.88 8.16
C LEU A 95 -3.90 0.70 6.99
N ILE A 96 -3.52 1.79 6.32
CA ILE A 96 -2.48 1.78 5.27
C ILE A 96 -1.12 1.48 5.90
N GLU A 97 -0.79 2.18 6.98
CA GLU A 97 0.48 2.05 7.68
C GLU A 97 0.65 0.65 8.26
N ARG A 98 -0.40 0.10 8.90
CA ARG A 98 -0.40 -1.28 9.42
C ARG A 98 -0.14 -2.29 8.32
N ARG A 99 -0.73 -2.09 7.14
CA ARG A 99 -0.48 -3.00 6.01
C ARG A 99 0.96 -2.90 5.51
N ALA A 100 1.53 -1.70 5.46
CA ALA A 100 2.95 -1.53 5.13
C ALA A 100 3.87 -2.21 6.17
N TRP A 101 3.51 -2.19 7.46
CA TRP A 101 4.25 -2.92 8.50
C TRP A 101 4.18 -4.43 8.34
N ASP A 102 3.02 -4.96 7.93
CA ASP A 102 2.87 -6.39 7.64
C ASP A 102 3.74 -6.82 6.45
N TYR A 103 4.06 -5.90 5.52
CA TYR A 103 5.08 -6.12 4.48
C TYR A 103 6.53 -5.96 4.97
N GLY A 104 6.74 -5.56 6.23
CA GLY A 104 8.07 -5.34 6.82
C GLY A 104 8.64 -3.93 6.61
N ALA A 105 7.83 -2.98 6.13
CA ALA A 105 8.28 -1.60 5.96
C ALA A 105 8.23 -0.81 7.27
N ALA A 106 9.22 0.05 7.52
CA ALA A 106 9.17 1.06 8.57
C ALA A 106 8.38 2.30 8.09
N PHE A 107 7.07 2.13 7.87
CA PHE A 107 6.20 3.13 7.27
C PHE A 107 5.49 3.99 8.33
N ARG A 108 5.29 5.29 8.08
CA ARG A 108 4.45 6.15 8.90
C ARG A 108 3.76 7.21 8.04
N GLY A 109 2.58 7.64 8.46
CA GLY A 109 1.94 8.83 7.89
C GLY A 109 2.58 10.11 8.43
N SER A 110 2.81 11.08 7.55
CA SER A 110 3.34 12.42 7.84
C SER A 110 2.20 13.32 8.33
N LEU A 111 2.38 14.02 9.44
CA LEU A 111 1.33 14.88 10.02
C LEU A 111 1.30 16.28 9.38
N ASP A 112 2.36 16.67 8.68
CA ASP A 112 2.43 17.90 7.90
C ASP A 112 3.39 17.80 6.70
N GLY A 113 3.52 18.92 5.99
CA GLY A 113 4.38 19.04 4.81
C GLY A 113 5.89 18.90 5.08
N ASP A 114 6.37 19.26 6.27
CA ASP A 114 7.79 19.16 6.59
C ASP A 114 8.17 17.69 6.82
N GLU A 115 7.33 16.95 7.56
CA GLU A 115 7.50 15.51 7.71
C GLU A 115 7.39 14.79 6.36
N ALA A 116 6.45 15.21 5.50
CA ALA A 116 6.27 14.60 4.17
C ALA A 116 7.51 14.78 3.28
N ASN A 117 8.19 15.93 3.35
CA ASN A 117 9.46 16.14 2.65
C ASN A 117 10.58 15.23 3.16
N VAL A 118 10.65 14.98 4.47
CA VAL A 118 11.63 14.06 5.05
C VAL A 118 11.34 12.63 4.61
N ASP A 119 10.09 12.20 4.70
CA ASP A 119 9.68 10.83 4.36
C ASP A 119 9.87 10.54 2.85
N ALA A 120 9.69 11.54 1.98
CA ALA A 120 9.91 11.48 0.52
C ALA A 120 11.31 10.98 0.10
N THR A 121 12.32 11.12 0.98
CA THR A 121 13.66 10.61 0.73
C THR A 121 13.71 9.08 0.70
N ARG A 122 12.84 8.41 1.47
CA ARG A 122 12.82 6.95 1.65
C ARG A 122 11.71 6.29 0.85
N GLN A 123 10.51 6.87 0.85
CA GLN A 123 9.30 6.32 0.24
C GLN A 123 8.37 7.45 -0.19
N ALA A 124 7.32 7.17 -0.96
CA ALA A 124 6.32 8.20 -1.22
C ALA A 124 5.57 8.55 0.09
N PRO A 125 5.40 9.84 0.43
CA PRO A 125 4.81 10.24 1.70
C PRO A 125 3.29 10.01 1.71
N LEU A 126 2.76 9.67 2.88
CA LEU A 126 1.31 9.66 3.18
C LEU A 126 1.00 10.85 4.09
N LEU A 127 0.53 11.95 3.52
CA LEU A 127 0.17 13.14 4.27
C LEU A 127 -1.20 12.99 4.93
N LYS A 128 -1.20 12.93 6.27
CA LYS A 128 -2.37 12.81 7.14
C LYS A 128 -2.69 14.15 7.78
N PHE A 129 -3.03 15.12 6.94
CA PHE A 129 -3.27 16.51 7.32
C PHE A 129 -4.41 16.67 8.36
N HIS A 130 -5.31 15.68 8.46
CA HIS A 130 -6.40 15.70 9.42
C HIS A 130 -6.00 15.26 10.85
N GLY A 131 -4.88 14.53 10.98
CA GLY A 131 -4.44 13.92 12.24
C GLY A 131 -4.29 12.41 12.14
N CYS A 132 -3.91 11.79 13.26
CA CYS A 132 -3.64 10.35 13.32
C CYS A 132 -3.94 9.79 14.69
N ALA A 133 -4.79 8.76 14.73
CA ALA A 133 -5.26 8.09 15.95
C ALA A 133 -4.13 7.51 16.82
N GLN A 134 -2.97 7.21 16.22
CA GLN A 134 -1.84 6.61 16.92
C GLN A 134 -0.73 7.61 17.27
N ARG A 135 -0.43 8.57 16.37
CA ARG A 135 0.73 9.47 16.54
C ARG A 135 0.41 10.67 17.42
N ASP A 136 -0.76 11.27 17.21
CA ASP A 136 -1.17 12.49 17.89
C ASP A 136 -2.71 12.59 17.91
N PRO A 137 -3.38 11.74 18.71
CA PRO A 137 -4.83 11.75 18.80
C PRO A 137 -5.37 13.08 19.36
N ALA A 138 -4.63 13.72 20.27
CA ALA A 138 -5.02 14.98 20.91
C ALA A 138 -5.10 16.15 19.92
N SER A 139 -4.16 16.24 18.98
CA SER A 139 -4.16 17.30 17.95
C SER A 139 -4.88 16.91 16.66
N THR A 140 -5.70 15.86 16.70
CA THR A 140 -6.59 15.51 15.58
C THR A 140 -7.67 16.59 15.46
N VAL A 141 -7.98 17.02 14.24
CA VAL A 141 -8.99 18.06 14.01
C VAL A 141 -10.37 17.41 13.96
N TRP A 142 -11.32 17.97 14.68
CA TRP A 142 -12.72 17.52 14.78
C TRP A 142 -13.71 18.67 14.59
N ALA A 143 -13.25 19.92 14.78
CA ALA A 143 -14.08 21.12 14.75
C ALA A 143 -13.39 22.25 13.97
N PRO A 144 -14.12 23.03 13.15
CA PRO A 144 -13.60 24.21 12.46
C PRO A 144 -12.85 25.19 13.36
N SER A 145 -13.33 25.47 14.59
CA SER A 145 -12.67 26.40 15.51
C SER A 145 -11.27 25.95 15.96
N GLN A 146 -10.93 24.66 15.83
CA GLN A 146 -9.54 24.22 16.03
C GLN A 146 -8.57 24.76 14.98
N LEU A 147 -9.05 25.23 13.82
CA LEU A 147 -8.21 25.83 12.79
C LEU A 147 -7.68 27.22 13.20
N GLU A 148 -8.25 27.81 14.26
CA GLU A 148 -7.77 29.05 14.88
C GLU A 148 -6.64 28.79 15.89
N ASP A 149 -6.47 27.55 16.35
CA ASP A 149 -5.34 27.17 17.21
C ASP A 149 -4.02 27.36 16.42
N PRO A 150 -3.05 28.13 16.95
CA PRO A 150 -1.82 28.44 16.22
C PRO A 150 -1.01 27.23 15.79
N LEU A 151 -1.01 26.14 16.58
CA LEU A 151 -0.27 24.92 16.25
C LEU A 151 -0.95 24.14 15.13
N ILE A 152 -2.27 23.97 15.21
CA ILE A 152 -3.06 23.28 14.19
C ILE A 152 -3.06 24.09 12.89
N SER A 153 -3.29 25.40 12.97
CA SER A 153 -3.27 26.31 11.81
C SER A 153 -1.93 26.24 11.07
N ALA A 154 -0.82 26.34 11.80
CA ALA A 154 0.51 26.25 11.20
C ALA A 154 0.76 24.88 10.55
N ARG A 155 0.29 23.79 11.16
CA ARG A 155 0.38 22.42 10.59
C ARG A 155 -0.39 22.29 9.28
N ILE A 156 -1.61 22.84 9.23
CA ILE A 156 -2.46 22.84 8.04
C ILE A 156 -1.82 23.69 6.94
N GLU A 157 -1.28 24.86 7.24
CA GLU A 157 -0.62 25.71 6.24
C GLU A 157 0.63 25.05 5.63
N ARG A 158 1.46 24.39 6.45
CA ARG A 158 2.58 23.57 5.95
C ARG A 158 2.09 22.46 5.02
N SER A 159 0.98 21.81 5.38
CA SER A 159 0.36 20.77 4.56
C SER A 159 -0.14 21.33 3.22
N LYS A 160 -0.83 22.48 3.21
CA LYS A 160 -1.32 23.14 1.98
C LYS A 160 -0.17 23.53 1.06
N THR A 161 0.88 24.15 1.60
CA THR A 161 2.07 24.53 0.83
C THR A 161 2.72 23.31 0.20
N TRP A 162 2.85 22.22 0.96
CA TRP A 162 3.39 20.98 0.45
C TRP A 162 2.53 20.36 -0.66
N MET A 163 1.20 20.33 -0.49
CA MET A 163 0.27 19.83 -1.52
C MET A 163 0.38 20.65 -2.81
N ALA A 164 0.35 21.97 -2.71
CA ALA A 164 0.46 22.85 -3.87
C ALA A 164 1.78 22.65 -4.65
N ALA A 165 2.89 22.42 -3.92
CA ALA A 165 4.20 22.19 -4.51
C ALA A 165 4.34 20.80 -5.17
N ASN A 166 3.81 19.75 -4.53
CA ASN A 166 4.08 18.37 -4.95
C ASN A 166 3.03 17.77 -5.89
N LEU A 167 1.81 18.31 -5.90
CA LEU A 167 0.73 17.81 -6.75
C LEU A 167 0.62 18.53 -8.09
N ARG A 168 1.38 19.62 -8.28
CA ARG A 168 1.29 20.46 -9.49
C ARG A 168 1.44 19.63 -10.76
N ARG A 169 0.44 19.75 -11.67
CA ARG A 169 0.37 19.02 -12.95
C ARG A 169 0.53 17.50 -12.82
N LYS A 170 0.02 16.92 -11.72
CA LYS A 170 -0.08 15.48 -11.54
C LYS A 170 -1.48 15.00 -11.92
N ASP A 171 -1.57 13.70 -12.20
CA ASP A 171 -2.83 12.98 -12.28
C ASP A 171 -3.33 12.72 -10.85
N LEU A 172 -4.62 12.97 -10.60
CA LEU A 172 -5.23 12.81 -9.29
C LEU A 172 -6.21 11.63 -9.32
N LEU A 173 -5.96 10.64 -8.44
CA LEU A 173 -6.89 9.57 -8.15
C LEU A 173 -7.54 9.85 -6.78
N VAL A 174 -8.85 10.09 -6.77
CA VAL A 174 -9.63 10.38 -5.56
C VAL A 174 -10.48 9.16 -5.22
N VAL A 175 -10.20 8.51 -4.08
CA VAL A 175 -10.92 7.31 -3.64
C VAL A 175 -11.75 7.61 -2.41
N GLY A 176 -13.08 7.50 -2.57
CA GLY A 176 -14.03 8.13 -1.66
C GLY A 176 -14.09 9.63 -1.95
N PHE A 177 -15.26 10.13 -2.33
CA PHE A 177 -15.38 11.49 -2.82
C PHE A 177 -15.36 12.50 -1.67
N TRP A 178 -14.18 13.10 -1.52
CA TRP A 178 -13.77 14.11 -0.55
C TRP A 178 -14.23 13.81 0.88
N SER A 179 -13.94 14.75 1.77
CA SER A 179 -14.28 14.60 3.16
C SER A 179 -15.78 14.76 3.40
N ASP A 180 -16.32 14.03 4.39
CA ASP A 180 -17.62 14.37 4.98
C ASP A 180 -17.55 15.66 5.82
N TRP A 181 -16.34 16.16 6.05
CA TRP A 181 -16.06 17.38 6.79
C TRP A 181 -15.92 18.57 5.86
N GLU A 182 -16.82 19.55 5.96
CA GLU A 182 -16.86 20.71 5.05
C GLU A 182 -15.57 21.52 5.13
N TYR A 183 -15.04 21.74 6.34
CA TYR A 183 -13.80 22.48 6.54
C TYR A 183 -12.58 21.80 5.89
N LEU A 184 -12.52 20.46 5.86
CA LEU A 184 -11.43 19.75 5.17
C LEU A 184 -11.54 19.88 3.66
N ASN A 185 -12.77 19.90 3.12
CA ASN A 185 -12.98 20.15 1.70
C ASN A 185 -12.50 21.54 1.32
N ALA A 186 -12.73 22.55 2.17
CA ALA A 186 -12.19 23.88 1.97
C ALA A 186 -10.65 23.91 2.06
N VAL A 187 -10.04 23.18 2.99
CA VAL A 187 -8.57 23.06 3.11
C VAL A 187 -7.97 22.45 1.84
N ILE A 188 -8.51 21.33 1.36
CA ILE A 188 -8.06 20.68 0.12
C ILE A 188 -8.32 21.61 -1.07
N GLY A 189 -9.50 22.22 -1.15
CA GLY A 189 -9.89 23.11 -2.24
C GLY A 189 -8.96 24.33 -2.36
N GLY A 190 -8.54 24.89 -1.24
CA GLY A 190 -7.53 25.95 -1.19
C GLY A 190 -6.16 25.45 -1.65
N ALA A 191 -5.72 24.26 -1.22
CA ALA A 191 -4.43 23.70 -1.60
C ALA A 191 -4.35 23.33 -3.10
N LEU A 192 -5.48 22.92 -3.69
CA LEU A 192 -5.55 22.45 -5.08
C LEU A 192 -5.88 23.54 -6.10
N ALA A 193 -6.22 24.76 -5.66
CA ALA A 193 -6.68 25.83 -6.55
C ALA A 193 -5.73 26.12 -7.72
N ASP A 194 -4.41 26.09 -7.47
CA ASP A 194 -3.37 26.41 -8.46
C ASP A 194 -2.59 25.17 -8.95
N VAL A 195 -3.05 23.96 -8.59
CA VAL A 195 -2.34 22.71 -8.89
C VAL A 195 -2.44 22.33 -10.38
N GLN A 196 -3.54 22.70 -11.06
CA GLN A 196 -3.79 22.41 -12.48
C GLN A 196 -3.51 20.93 -12.83
N PRO A 197 -4.32 19.98 -12.31
CA PRO A 197 -4.12 18.56 -12.59
C PRO A 197 -4.26 18.27 -14.09
N LEU A 198 -3.59 17.21 -14.56
CA LEU A 198 -3.71 16.77 -15.97
C LEU A 198 -4.97 15.91 -16.17
N SER A 199 -5.23 15.03 -15.20
CA SER A 199 -6.44 14.23 -15.12
C SER A 199 -6.92 14.12 -13.68
N VAL A 200 -8.22 13.91 -13.51
CA VAL A 200 -8.87 13.63 -12.22
C VAL A 200 -9.80 12.45 -12.39
N THR A 201 -9.46 11.33 -11.76
CA THR A 201 -10.34 10.15 -11.66
C THR A 201 -10.92 10.07 -10.26
N VAL A 202 -12.25 10.08 -10.18
CA VAL A 202 -13.00 9.90 -8.93
C VAL A 202 -13.53 8.48 -8.86
N VAL A 203 -13.28 7.79 -7.75
CA VAL A 203 -13.84 6.47 -7.45
C VAL A 203 -14.75 6.59 -6.23
N ASP A 204 -16.06 6.57 -6.46
CA ASP A 204 -17.07 6.63 -5.41
C ASP A 204 -18.37 5.93 -5.84
N LEU A 205 -19.08 5.30 -4.90
CA LEU A 205 -20.34 4.60 -5.20
C LEU A 205 -21.51 5.56 -5.49
N SER A 206 -21.41 6.79 -5.01
CA SER A 206 -22.50 7.77 -5.09
C SER A 206 -22.73 8.24 -6.54
N PRO A 207 -23.95 8.69 -6.88
CA PRO A 207 -24.20 9.33 -8.17
C PRO A 207 -23.41 10.62 -8.35
N THR A 208 -22.99 10.93 -9.58
CA THR A 208 -22.24 12.14 -9.95
C THR A 208 -22.86 13.43 -9.39
N GLU A 209 -24.17 13.58 -9.52
CA GLU A 209 -24.91 14.75 -9.02
C GLU A 209 -24.80 14.95 -7.50
N ALA A 210 -24.75 13.85 -6.73
CA ALA A 210 -24.56 13.91 -5.30
C ALA A 210 -23.13 14.33 -4.94
N LEU A 211 -22.15 13.94 -5.75
CA LEU A 211 -20.76 14.35 -5.59
C LEU A 211 -20.59 15.84 -5.85
N GLU A 212 -21.10 16.34 -6.98
CA GLU A 212 -21.07 17.76 -7.31
C GLU A 212 -21.69 18.62 -6.20
N ALA A 213 -22.85 18.20 -5.68
CA ALA A 213 -23.52 18.89 -4.58
C ALA A 213 -22.72 18.86 -3.27
N LYS A 214 -22.00 17.77 -2.99
CA LYS A 214 -21.23 17.59 -1.74
C LYS A 214 -20.01 18.51 -1.66
N ALA A 215 -19.31 18.74 -2.77
CA ALA A 215 -18.07 19.52 -2.77
C ALA A 215 -17.91 20.34 -4.06
N PRO A 216 -18.70 21.43 -4.24
CA PRO A 216 -18.77 22.16 -5.52
C PRO A 216 -17.45 22.83 -5.91
N GLN A 217 -16.65 23.28 -4.94
CA GLN A 217 -15.33 23.87 -5.22
C GLN A 217 -14.37 22.84 -5.82
N LEU A 218 -14.30 21.66 -5.20
CA LEU A 218 -13.41 20.58 -5.65
C LEU A 218 -13.90 19.97 -6.97
N TRP A 219 -15.21 19.90 -7.16
CA TRP A 219 -15.82 19.52 -8.44
C TRP A 219 -15.38 20.45 -9.57
N ARG A 220 -15.39 21.77 -9.33
CA ARG A 220 -14.92 22.76 -10.31
C ARG A 220 -13.46 22.55 -10.69
N ILE A 221 -12.60 22.26 -9.72
CA ILE A 221 -11.16 21.98 -9.96
C ILE A 221 -11.01 20.75 -10.87
N ALA A 222 -11.83 19.72 -10.66
CA ALA A 222 -11.82 18.51 -11.48
C ALA A 222 -12.34 18.72 -12.92
N HIS A 223 -13.07 19.80 -13.18
CA HIS A 223 -13.70 20.11 -14.46
C HIS A 223 -13.16 21.39 -15.13
N VAL A 224 -11.98 21.87 -14.72
CA VAL A 224 -11.32 23.00 -15.40
C VAL A 224 -10.98 22.63 -16.85
N GLU A 225 -10.96 23.61 -17.74
CA GLU A 225 -10.54 23.44 -19.13
C GLU A 225 -9.17 22.75 -19.20
N ASN A 226 -9.05 21.71 -20.04
CA ASN A 226 -7.88 20.84 -20.21
C ASN A 226 -7.63 19.77 -19.13
N VAL A 227 -8.54 19.60 -18.16
CA VAL A 227 -8.50 18.47 -17.23
C VAL A 227 -9.33 17.31 -17.79
N GLN A 228 -8.75 16.12 -17.88
CA GLN A 228 -9.51 14.91 -18.20
C GLN A 228 -10.20 14.38 -16.94
N PHE A 229 -11.52 14.42 -16.92
CA PHE A 229 -12.32 13.94 -15.79
C PHE A 229 -12.93 12.57 -16.07
N GLU A 230 -12.82 11.66 -15.10
CA GLU A 230 -13.50 10.38 -15.11
C GLU A 230 -14.14 10.09 -13.73
N HIS A 231 -15.36 9.56 -13.74
CA HIS A 231 -16.03 9.09 -12.53
C HIS A 231 -16.34 7.59 -12.65
N VAL A 232 -15.66 6.80 -11.83
CA VAL A 232 -15.82 5.35 -11.71
C VAL A 232 -16.73 5.04 -10.53
N ARG A 233 -17.92 4.52 -10.82
CA ARG A 233 -18.97 4.25 -9.82
C ARG A 233 -18.82 2.89 -9.16
N GLU A 234 -17.71 2.68 -8.47
CA GLU A 234 -17.35 1.40 -7.88
C GLU A 234 -16.75 1.55 -6.47
N SER A 235 -16.58 0.41 -5.79
CA SER A 235 -15.88 0.35 -4.51
C SER A 235 -14.42 0.72 -4.69
N GLY A 236 -13.94 1.68 -3.90
CA GLY A 236 -12.52 2.03 -3.88
C GLY A 236 -11.59 0.85 -3.58
N ALA A 237 -12.05 -0.14 -2.81
CA ALA A 237 -11.25 -1.34 -2.55
C ALA A 237 -11.07 -2.21 -3.80
N ASP A 238 -12.09 -2.31 -4.64
CA ASP A 238 -12.08 -3.19 -5.81
C ASP A 238 -11.26 -2.57 -6.94
N VAL A 239 -11.47 -1.26 -7.19
CA VAL A 239 -10.71 -0.50 -8.20
C VAL A 239 -9.23 -0.44 -7.84
N LEU A 240 -8.88 -0.15 -6.58
CA LEU A 240 -7.48 -0.11 -6.15
C LEU A 240 -6.82 -1.49 -6.21
N ASP A 241 -7.55 -2.56 -5.88
CA ASP A 241 -7.03 -3.92 -6.01
C ASP A 241 -6.81 -4.29 -7.47
N GLU A 242 -7.72 -3.91 -8.38
CA GLU A 242 -7.53 -4.08 -9.82
C GLU A 242 -6.29 -3.35 -10.35
N LEU A 243 -6.12 -2.07 -9.99
CA LEU A 243 -4.93 -1.30 -10.34
C LEU A 243 -3.66 -1.98 -9.83
N ARG A 244 -3.68 -2.53 -8.61
CA ARG A 244 -2.54 -3.23 -8.01
C ARG A 244 -2.22 -4.54 -8.73
N ARG A 245 -3.24 -5.31 -9.14
CA ARG A 245 -3.06 -6.50 -9.99
C ARG A 245 -2.44 -6.12 -11.33
N ALA A 246 -2.99 -5.11 -12.01
CA ALA A 246 -2.49 -4.64 -13.29
C ALA A 246 -1.02 -4.17 -13.20
N PHE A 247 -0.69 -3.39 -12.17
CA PHE A 247 0.68 -2.96 -11.87
C PHE A 247 1.62 -4.17 -11.69
N SER A 248 1.23 -5.12 -10.85
CA SER A 248 2.06 -6.29 -10.54
C SER A 248 2.25 -7.21 -11.75
N MET A 249 1.19 -7.45 -12.52
CA MET A 249 1.26 -8.22 -13.76
C MET A 249 2.18 -7.55 -14.77
N ASN A 250 2.06 -6.24 -14.98
CA ASN A 250 2.93 -5.50 -15.90
C ASN A 250 4.40 -5.53 -15.46
N TYR A 251 4.66 -5.44 -14.16
CA TYR A 251 6.01 -5.60 -13.62
C TYR A 251 6.59 -7.00 -13.93
N LEU A 252 5.82 -8.06 -13.69
CA LEU A 252 6.27 -9.43 -13.93
C LEU A 252 6.39 -9.76 -15.44
N ARG A 253 5.55 -9.17 -16.30
CA ARG A 253 5.73 -9.23 -17.76
C ARG A 253 7.06 -8.60 -18.20
N GLN A 254 7.46 -7.48 -17.60
CA GLN A 254 8.77 -6.88 -17.88
C GLN A 254 9.92 -7.80 -17.46
N VAL A 255 9.77 -8.56 -16.36
CA VAL A 255 10.75 -9.59 -15.97
C VAL A 255 10.90 -10.65 -17.05
N LEU A 256 9.79 -11.22 -17.53
CA LEU A 256 9.81 -12.24 -18.58
C LEU A 256 10.38 -11.69 -19.90
N ALA A 257 9.93 -10.51 -20.32
CA ALA A 257 10.38 -9.86 -21.54
C ALA A 257 11.88 -9.55 -21.51
N ALA A 258 12.44 -9.20 -20.35
CA ALA A 258 13.88 -8.92 -20.20
C ALA A 258 14.76 -10.12 -20.56
N GLY A 259 14.29 -11.35 -20.34
CA GLY A 259 15.04 -12.57 -20.66
C GLY A 259 14.84 -13.11 -22.07
N GLN A 260 13.94 -12.53 -22.86
CA GLN A 260 13.51 -13.09 -24.14
C GLN A 260 14.66 -13.20 -25.14
N ALA A 261 15.45 -12.13 -25.31
CA ALA A 261 16.53 -12.11 -26.29
C ALA A 261 17.59 -13.19 -26.00
N ILE A 262 18.02 -13.30 -24.75
CA ILE A 262 18.98 -14.33 -24.29
C ILE A 262 18.40 -15.74 -24.45
N PHE A 263 17.10 -15.92 -24.17
CA PHE A 263 16.42 -17.21 -24.36
C PHE A 263 16.48 -17.65 -25.83
N GLU A 264 16.10 -16.76 -26.75
CA GLU A 264 16.08 -17.07 -28.19
C GLU A 264 17.50 -17.32 -28.73
N GLU A 265 18.48 -16.54 -28.30
CA GLU A 265 19.89 -16.72 -28.67
C GLU A 265 20.45 -18.06 -28.16
N THR A 266 20.16 -18.42 -26.90
CA THR A 266 20.76 -19.60 -26.26
C THR A 266 20.09 -20.91 -26.70
N THR A 267 18.77 -20.88 -26.92
CA THR A 267 18.02 -22.09 -27.29
C THR A 267 17.91 -22.27 -28.80
N GLY A 268 18.15 -21.22 -29.60
CA GLY A 268 17.97 -21.22 -31.05
C GLY A 268 16.50 -21.32 -31.51
N HIS A 269 15.54 -21.20 -30.58
CA HIS A 269 14.11 -21.28 -30.85
C HIS A 269 13.44 -19.93 -30.53
N PRO A 270 12.47 -19.48 -31.32
CA PRO A 270 11.70 -18.28 -30.98
C PRO A 270 10.93 -18.50 -29.68
N CYS A 271 10.87 -17.47 -28.83
CA CYS A 271 10.09 -17.52 -27.60
C CYS A 271 8.60 -17.62 -27.96
N ASN A 272 7.86 -18.55 -27.34
CA ASN A 272 6.42 -18.60 -27.51
C ASN A 272 5.81 -17.34 -26.88
N PRO A 273 5.05 -16.51 -27.61
CA PRO A 273 4.46 -15.28 -27.07
C PRO A 273 3.60 -15.51 -25.82
N ASN A 274 2.93 -16.66 -25.72
CA ASN A 274 2.11 -17.02 -24.57
C ASN A 274 2.93 -17.21 -23.28
N TRP A 275 4.24 -17.43 -23.39
CA TRP A 275 5.13 -17.53 -22.25
C TRP A 275 5.50 -16.17 -21.65
N LEU A 276 5.18 -15.07 -22.32
CA LEU A 276 5.39 -13.71 -21.77
C LEU A 276 4.21 -13.24 -20.91
N ASP A 277 3.11 -14.00 -20.88
CA ASP A 277 1.98 -13.72 -20.01
C ASP A 277 2.11 -14.34 -18.62
N ILE A 278 1.51 -13.67 -17.64
CA ILE A 278 1.48 -14.10 -16.25
C ILE A 278 0.08 -14.61 -15.93
N THR A 279 -0.01 -15.75 -15.24
CA THR A 279 -1.29 -16.25 -14.71
C THR A 279 -1.97 -15.18 -13.86
N ALA A 280 -3.26 -14.97 -14.09
CA ALA A 280 -4.06 -13.99 -13.37
C ALA A 280 -4.33 -14.46 -11.93
N TYR A 281 -3.37 -14.21 -11.04
CA TYR A 281 -3.50 -14.44 -9.60
C TYR A 281 -4.09 -13.24 -8.86
N ASP A 282 -4.45 -13.45 -7.59
CA ASP A 282 -4.79 -12.36 -6.68
C ASP A 282 -3.59 -11.45 -6.39
N SER A 283 -3.88 -10.25 -5.88
CA SER A 283 -2.86 -9.22 -5.62
C SER A 283 -1.77 -9.64 -4.66
N GLU A 284 -2.07 -10.47 -3.66
CA GLU A 284 -1.06 -10.87 -2.67
C GLU A 284 -0.10 -11.90 -3.23
N THR A 285 -0.62 -12.85 -4.01
CA THR A 285 0.20 -13.76 -4.79
C THR A 285 1.12 -13.00 -5.75
N LEU A 286 0.57 -12.05 -6.52
CA LEU A 286 1.37 -11.24 -7.46
C LEU A 286 2.41 -10.35 -6.75
N TYR A 287 2.09 -9.83 -5.56
CA TYR A 287 3.03 -9.09 -4.71
C TYR A 287 4.16 -10.01 -4.21
N GLY A 288 3.86 -11.24 -3.82
CA GLY A 288 4.84 -12.26 -3.46
C GLY A 288 5.83 -12.52 -4.61
N LEU A 289 5.34 -12.74 -5.81
CA LEU A 289 6.18 -12.93 -7.01
C LEU A 289 7.04 -11.69 -7.32
N ARG A 290 6.54 -10.48 -7.06
CA ARG A 290 7.35 -9.26 -7.20
C ARG A 290 8.50 -9.21 -6.18
N ARG A 291 8.26 -9.59 -4.93
CA ARG A 291 9.32 -9.69 -3.93
C ARG A 291 10.40 -10.68 -4.33
N ASP A 292 10.00 -11.82 -4.86
CA ASP A 292 10.94 -12.81 -5.39
C ASP A 292 11.73 -12.24 -6.58
N ALA A 293 11.09 -11.48 -7.47
CA ALA A 293 11.77 -10.79 -8.57
C ALA A 293 12.70 -9.64 -8.12
N GLU A 294 12.48 -9.07 -6.94
CA GLU A 294 13.38 -8.11 -6.29
C GLU A 294 14.46 -8.81 -5.43
N GLY A 295 14.33 -10.11 -5.18
CA GLY A 295 15.26 -10.86 -4.34
C GLY A 295 15.12 -10.54 -2.84
N VAL A 296 13.93 -10.10 -2.41
CA VAL A 296 13.64 -9.72 -1.02
C VAL A 296 12.75 -10.76 -0.31
N PRO A 297 13.03 -11.11 0.96
CA PRO A 297 12.30 -12.14 1.69
C PRO A 297 10.91 -11.68 2.14
N ALA A 298 10.10 -12.61 2.65
CA ALA A 298 8.72 -12.34 3.08
C ALA A 298 8.54 -11.26 4.17
N LEU A 299 9.61 -10.93 4.91
CA LEU A 299 9.60 -9.90 5.96
C LEU A 299 10.19 -8.55 5.48
N GLN A 300 10.38 -8.39 4.17
CA GLN A 300 10.83 -7.15 3.56
C GLN A 300 9.90 -6.76 2.40
N PRO A 301 9.63 -5.45 2.22
CA PRO A 301 8.71 -5.01 1.20
C PRO A 301 9.36 -5.01 -0.19
N ALA A 302 8.55 -5.25 -1.22
CA ALA A 302 8.87 -4.83 -2.58
C ALA A 302 8.86 -3.29 -2.65
N THR A 303 9.87 -2.70 -3.28
CA THR A 303 10.10 -1.25 -3.29
C THR A 303 10.38 -0.68 -4.68
N LEU A 304 10.52 -1.52 -5.70
CA LEU A 304 10.84 -1.06 -7.04
C LEU A 304 9.56 -0.83 -7.86
N ILE A 305 9.51 0.31 -8.54
CA ILE A 305 8.47 0.59 -9.54
C ILE A 305 8.68 -0.23 -10.84
N ARG A 306 9.94 -0.59 -11.12
CA ARG A 306 10.34 -1.38 -12.30
C ARG A 306 11.39 -2.41 -11.89
N PRO A 307 11.38 -3.60 -12.51
CA PRO A 307 12.34 -4.63 -12.17
C PRO A 307 13.78 -4.21 -12.49
N GLY A 308 14.71 -4.53 -11.59
CA GLY A 308 16.14 -4.27 -11.74
C GLY A 308 16.95 -5.56 -11.82
N ASN A 309 17.93 -5.63 -12.73
CA ASN A 309 18.82 -6.78 -12.91
C ASN A 309 18.07 -8.13 -13.11
N VAL A 310 17.09 -8.16 -14.01
CA VAL A 310 16.18 -9.31 -14.19
C VAL A 310 16.36 -10.11 -15.47
N GLU A 311 17.38 -9.82 -16.29
CA GLU A 311 17.60 -10.54 -17.56
C GLU A 311 17.80 -12.05 -17.34
N ALA A 312 18.74 -12.43 -16.46
CA ALA A 312 18.97 -13.83 -16.10
C ALA A 312 17.72 -14.48 -15.48
N LEU A 313 16.99 -13.72 -14.65
CA LEU A 313 15.76 -14.17 -14.00
C LEU A 313 14.68 -14.49 -15.04
N GLY A 314 14.41 -13.56 -15.95
CA GLY A 314 13.49 -13.75 -17.06
C GLY A 314 13.88 -14.94 -17.93
N TYR A 315 15.16 -15.07 -18.26
CA TYR A 315 15.69 -16.18 -19.05
C TYR A 315 15.38 -17.54 -18.38
N PHE A 316 15.63 -17.66 -17.08
CA PHE A 316 15.37 -18.91 -16.36
C PHE A 316 13.86 -19.23 -16.25
N HIS A 317 13.01 -18.22 -16.06
CA HIS A 317 11.56 -18.42 -16.13
C HIS A 317 11.11 -18.96 -17.50
N LEU A 318 11.70 -18.49 -18.61
CA LEU A 318 11.39 -18.97 -19.95
C LEU A 318 11.87 -20.41 -20.17
N LEU A 319 13.04 -20.79 -19.64
CA LEU A 319 13.51 -22.19 -19.67
C LEU A 319 12.53 -23.14 -18.96
N LEU A 320 12.03 -22.77 -17.78
CA LEU A 320 11.05 -23.58 -17.06
C LEU A 320 9.76 -23.76 -17.89
N ARG A 321 9.27 -22.68 -18.51
CA ARG A 321 8.08 -22.73 -19.37
C ARG A 321 8.30 -23.58 -20.61
N GLN A 322 9.48 -23.54 -21.22
CA GLN A 322 9.87 -24.42 -22.32
C GLN A 322 9.89 -25.89 -21.90
N ALA A 323 10.36 -26.19 -20.70
CA ALA A 323 10.38 -27.53 -20.12
C ALA A 323 8.99 -28.06 -19.71
N GLY A 324 7.93 -27.26 -19.89
CA GLY A 324 6.56 -27.64 -19.56
C GLY A 324 6.21 -27.41 -18.08
N ALA A 325 6.98 -26.59 -17.36
CA ALA A 325 6.67 -26.25 -15.98
C ALA A 325 5.35 -25.45 -15.91
N THR A 326 4.51 -25.79 -14.93
CA THR A 326 3.23 -25.10 -14.70
C THR A 326 3.41 -24.04 -13.62
N GLN A 327 3.00 -22.80 -13.90
CA GLN A 327 3.11 -21.72 -12.92
C GLN A 327 2.20 -22.00 -11.70
N ARG A 328 2.71 -21.72 -10.50
CA ARG A 328 2.02 -21.79 -9.20
C ARG A 328 2.09 -20.44 -8.48
N PRO A 329 1.31 -20.21 -7.40
CA PRO A 329 1.36 -18.96 -6.63
C PRO A 329 2.74 -18.58 -6.09
N ASP A 330 3.58 -19.56 -5.78
CA ASP A 330 4.92 -19.43 -5.19
C ASP A 330 6.06 -19.77 -6.16
N GLY A 331 5.76 -19.96 -7.46
CA GLY A 331 6.76 -20.31 -8.45
C GLY A 331 6.22 -21.23 -9.54
N TYR A 332 6.79 -22.44 -9.64
CA TYR A 332 6.49 -23.41 -10.69
C TYR A 332 6.41 -24.83 -10.14
N ASP A 333 5.72 -25.70 -10.87
CA ASP A 333 5.81 -27.15 -10.72
C ASP A 333 6.38 -27.77 -11.99
N LEU A 334 7.39 -28.62 -11.83
CA LEU A 334 7.98 -29.39 -12.91
C LEU A 334 8.27 -30.81 -12.40
N ASN A 335 7.75 -31.82 -13.08
CA ASN A 335 7.91 -33.23 -12.73
C ASN A 335 7.50 -33.56 -11.27
N GLY A 336 6.48 -32.87 -10.75
CA GLY A 336 5.98 -33.05 -9.38
C GLY A 336 6.86 -32.42 -8.28
N ARG A 337 7.86 -31.61 -8.64
CA ARG A 337 8.66 -30.81 -7.71
C ARG A 337 8.25 -29.35 -7.81
N SER A 338 8.08 -28.73 -6.64
CA SER A 338 7.84 -27.29 -6.52
C SER A 338 9.15 -26.50 -6.58
N ILE A 339 9.18 -25.46 -7.41
CA ILE A 339 10.35 -24.63 -7.70
C ILE A 339 9.99 -23.17 -7.46
N ARG A 340 10.60 -22.54 -6.45
CA ARG A 340 10.57 -21.09 -6.26
C ARG A 340 11.75 -20.46 -6.97
N VAL A 341 11.52 -19.39 -7.71
CA VAL A 341 12.56 -18.70 -8.47
C VAL A 341 12.68 -17.29 -7.91
N ILE A 342 13.87 -16.94 -7.44
CA ILE A 342 14.15 -15.64 -6.83
C ILE A 342 15.30 -14.96 -7.57
N ASN A 343 15.28 -13.63 -7.56
CA ASN A 343 16.40 -12.84 -8.04
C ASN A 343 17.55 -12.88 -7.04
N GLY A 344 18.66 -13.50 -7.44
CA GLY A 344 19.89 -13.56 -6.69
C GLY A 344 20.97 -12.60 -7.21
N ALA A 345 20.64 -11.69 -8.14
CA ALA A 345 21.61 -10.82 -8.77
C ALA A 345 22.48 -10.08 -7.74
N SER A 346 23.80 -10.14 -7.95
CA SER A 346 24.81 -9.53 -7.08
C SER A 346 24.86 -10.08 -5.65
N ALA A 347 24.26 -11.26 -5.38
CA ALA A 347 24.33 -11.94 -4.10
C ALA A 347 25.20 -13.20 -4.15
N ILE A 348 25.79 -13.54 -3.00
CA ILE A 348 26.37 -14.87 -2.76
C ILE A 348 25.25 -15.80 -2.30
N LEU A 349 25.16 -17.00 -2.86
CA LEU A 349 24.07 -17.96 -2.61
C LEU A 349 23.86 -18.24 -1.12
N GLY A 350 24.94 -18.54 -0.37
CA GLY A 350 24.85 -18.81 1.07
C GLY A 350 24.35 -17.64 1.91
N SER A 351 24.75 -16.41 1.54
CA SER A 351 24.27 -15.19 2.21
C SER A 351 22.80 -14.93 1.91
N LEU A 352 22.37 -15.19 0.67
CA LEU A 352 20.97 -15.04 0.27
C LEU A 352 20.09 -16.07 1.00
N ARG A 353 20.52 -17.33 1.05
CA ARG A 353 19.83 -18.39 1.81
C ARG A 353 19.55 -17.97 3.26
N THR A 354 20.53 -17.35 3.91
CA THR A 354 20.38 -16.88 5.31
C THR A 354 19.34 -15.77 5.46
N LYS A 355 19.19 -14.91 4.44
CA LYS A 355 18.15 -13.85 4.43
C LYS A 355 16.74 -14.41 4.24
N PHE A 356 16.62 -15.56 3.59
CA PHE A 356 15.35 -16.25 3.29
C PHE A 356 15.02 -17.36 4.29
N ILE A 357 15.46 -17.20 5.54
CA ILE A 357 14.96 -18.00 6.65
C ILE A 357 13.57 -17.46 7.01
N GLU A 358 12.56 -18.09 6.42
CA GLU A 358 11.16 -17.68 6.56
C GLU A 358 10.46 -18.40 7.74
N PRO A 359 9.40 -17.81 8.31
CA PRO A 359 8.64 -18.44 9.38
C PRO A 359 8.09 -19.82 8.97
N PRO A 360 7.91 -20.79 9.91
CA PRO A 360 7.48 -22.16 9.60
C PRO A 360 6.12 -22.31 8.89
N VAL A 361 5.31 -21.25 8.88
CA VAL A 361 4.00 -21.16 8.21
C VAL A 361 4.10 -20.76 6.74
N ALA A 362 5.28 -20.40 6.23
CA ALA A 362 5.50 -20.15 4.81
C ALA A 362 5.40 -21.45 4.00
N ILE A 363 4.85 -21.36 2.78
CA ILE A 363 4.83 -22.48 1.84
C ILE A 363 6.28 -22.84 1.50
N THR A 364 6.64 -24.10 1.73
CA THR A 364 7.99 -24.60 1.45
C THR A 364 8.03 -25.18 0.04
N SER A 365 8.94 -24.68 -0.79
CA SER A 365 9.24 -25.28 -2.09
C SER A 365 10.33 -26.34 -1.97
N ASP A 366 10.30 -27.35 -2.84
CA ASP A 366 11.32 -28.41 -2.87
C ASP A 366 12.66 -27.85 -3.35
N ILE A 367 12.61 -26.92 -4.32
CA ILE A 367 13.77 -26.25 -4.90
C ILE A 367 13.59 -24.73 -4.79
N VAL A 368 14.65 -24.02 -4.42
CA VAL A 368 14.78 -22.56 -4.56
C VAL A 368 15.93 -22.24 -5.50
N VAL A 369 15.63 -21.54 -6.59
CA VAL A 369 16.64 -21.11 -7.57
C VAL A 369 16.92 -19.63 -7.39
N ALA A 370 18.13 -19.31 -6.95
CA ALA A 370 18.62 -17.94 -6.82
C ALA A 370 19.32 -17.50 -8.11
N VAL A 371 18.53 -16.98 -9.05
CA VAL A 371 19.01 -16.69 -10.39
C VAL A 371 19.93 -15.47 -10.37
N GLY A 372 21.15 -15.62 -10.89
CA GLY A 372 22.17 -14.57 -10.87
C GLY A 372 22.98 -14.49 -9.57
N ALA A 373 22.70 -15.35 -8.58
CA ALA A 373 23.59 -15.52 -7.44
C ALA A 373 24.86 -16.28 -7.84
N THR A 374 25.96 -16.01 -7.13
CA THR A 374 27.20 -16.79 -7.27
C THR A 374 27.28 -17.82 -6.16
N ASP A 375 27.40 -19.10 -6.52
CA ASP A 375 27.78 -20.14 -5.58
C ASP A 375 29.32 -20.19 -5.45
N LEU A 376 29.80 -20.04 -4.22
CA LEU A 376 31.23 -20.11 -3.90
C LEU A 376 31.66 -21.50 -3.41
N GLY A 377 30.74 -22.46 -3.32
CA GLY A 377 31.00 -23.79 -2.76
C GLY A 377 31.35 -23.75 -1.27
N LEU A 378 31.09 -22.62 -0.61
CA LEU A 378 31.37 -22.42 0.81
C LEU A 378 30.14 -22.83 1.63
N PRO A 379 30.31 -23.59 2.73
CA PRO A 379 29.19 -23.91 3.60
C PRO A 379 28.61 -22.61 4.18
N SER A 380 27.28 -22.50 4.21
CA SER A 380 26.55 -21.35 4.74
C SER A 380 26.85 -21.10 6.24
N ASN A 381 27.29 -22.13 6.96
CA ASN A 381 27.76 -22.04 8.35
C ASN A 381 28.85 -23.09 8.63
N VAL A 382 29.82 -22.73 9.48
CA VAL A 382 30.86 -23.65 10.00
C VAL A 382 30.31 -24.50 11.18
N VAL A 383 29.18 -24.10 11.75
CA VAL A 383 28.47 -24.77 12.84
C VAL A 383 27.32 -25.61 12.28
N ARG A 384 26.98 -26.73 12.95
CA ARG A 384 25.87 -27.65 12.59
C ARG A 384 24.64 -26.90 12.08
N CYS A 385 24.22 -27.19 10.83
CA CYS A 385 23.08 -26.55 10.18
C CYS A 385 21.77 -26.71 10.97
N GLY A 386 20.89 -25.73 10.82
CA GLY A 386 19.53 -25.75 11.34
C GLY A 386 18.62 -26.73 10.58
N ARG A 387 17.32 -26.67 10.86
CA ARG A 387 16.29 -27.42 10.11
C ARG A 387 15.17 -26.49 9.68
N SER A 388 14.62 -26.70 8.49
CA SER A 388 13.41 -26.01 8.04
C SER A 388 12.28 -26.22 9.06
N GLY A 389 11.59 -25.14 9.41
CA GLY A 389 10.49 -25.14 10.39
C GLY A 389 10.90 -25.24 11.86
N ASP A 390 12.20 -25.27 12.20
CA ASP A 390 12.69 -25.30 13.58
C ASP A 390 12.64 -23.91 14.24
N LEU A 391 12.12 -23.81 15.46
CA LEU A 391 12.05 -22.58 16.24
C LEU A 391 13.38 -22.21 16.91
N ILE A 392 14.25 -23.18 17.18
CA ILE A 392 15.49 -23.01 17.95
C ILE A 392 16.69 -22.78 17.02
N ARG A 393 16.73 -23.46 15.86
CA ARG A 393 17.73 -23.27 14.81
C ARG A 393 17.10 -23.38 13.42
N PRO A 394 16.38 -22.34 12.97
CA PRO A 394 15.76 -22.36 11.66
C PRO A 394 16.82 -22.36 10.55
N ASP A 395 16.49 -23.01 9.43
CA ASP A 395 17.23 -22.93 8.17
C ASP A 395 16.24 -22.66 7.04
N ALA A 396 16.74 -22.14 5.92
CA ALA A 396 15.91 -21.90 4.74
C ALA A 396 15.34 -23.22 4.22
N ALA A 397 14.10 -23.17 3.75
CA ALA A 397 13.44 -24.33 3.16
C ALA A 397 13.95 -24.61 1.73
N GLY A 398 13.80 -25.86 1.30
CA GLY A 398 14.15 -26.33 -0.05
C GLY A 398 15.65 -26.50 -0.28
N ASP A 399 15.97 -27.12 -1.42
CA ASP A 399 17.33 -27.20 -1.94
C ASP A 399 17.65 -25.94 -2.75
N TRP A 400 18.74 -25.27 -2.40
CA TRP A 400 19.12 -23.98 -2.99
C TRP A 400 20.17 -24.17 -4.09
N PHE A 401 19.87 -23.62 -5.28
CA PHE A 401 20.77 -23.67 -6.42
C PHE A 401 20.97 -22.29 -7.03
N ASP A 402 22.13 -22.07 -7.63
CA ASP A 402 22.32 -21.03 -8.64
C ASP A 402 21.69 -21.48 -9.98
N LEU A 403 21.78 -20.63 -11.02
CA LEU A 403 21.20 -20.93 -12.32
C LEU A 403 21.77 -22.22 -12.93
N ASN A 404 23.08 -22.44 -12.87
CA ASN A 404 23.71 -23.59 -13.52
C ASN A 404 23.41 -24.89 -12.79
N GLY A 405 23.45 -24.87 -11.45
CA GLY A 405 23.07 -26.00 -10.60
C GLY A 405 21.61 -26.39 -10.81
N ALA A 406 20.71 -25.41 -10.90
CA ALA A 406 19.29 -25.68 -11.14
C ALA A 406 19.04 -26.32 -12.51
N ARG A 407 19.74 -25.86 -13.56
CA ARG A 407 19.64 -26.45 -14.90
C ARG A 407 20.09 -27.91 -14.93
N ALA A 408 21.19 -28.23 -14.26
CA ALA A 408 21.68 -29.58 -14.14
C ALA A 408 20.71 -30.48 -13.35
N GLU A 409 20.19 -29.99 -12.22
CA GLU A 409 19.24 -30.72 -11.37
C GLU A 409 17.90 -30.98 -12.06
N LEU A 410 17.40 -30.00 -12.82
CA LEU A 410 16.11 -30.08 -13.52
C LEU A 410 16.20 -30.71 -14.91
N ASN A 411 17.42 -30.93 -15.43
CA ASN A 411 17.70 -31.37 -16.79
C ASN A 411 17.12 -30.44 -17.88
N ILE A 412 17.38 -29.12 -17.78
CA ILE A 412 16.87 -28.07 -18.70
C ILE A 412 17.94 -27.16 -19.32
#